data_AF-A0A0G0S3X9-F1
#
_entry.id   AF-A0A0G0S3X9-F1
#
_cell.length_a   1.000
_cell.length_b   1.000
_cell.length_c   1.000
_cell.angle_alpha   90.00
_cell.angle_beta   90.00
_cell.angle_gamma   90.00
#
_symmetry.space_group_name_H-M   'P 1'
#
loop_
_entity.id
_entity.type
_entity.pdbx_description
1 polymer ?
#
loop_
_entity_poly.entity_id
_entity_poly.type
_entity_poly.pdbx_seq_one_letter_code
_entity_poly.pdbx_strand_id
1 'polypeptide(L)'
;MDKDQIKKEYKIISDQIRKYNTELGPFFDLKMNLKDFSQTLYSFEATKEHLLRQNLLKKVIDNKLNRLFGDEYKEELKIDLEGKLALNIADHHQIINHPVLLSSNIISSTDKFLKDRKQNAIIVISSGDVPPNNYFSRNGFTFHDKRVPLFSNTERELCSYYIPKRDFNFVERLKLCDRWKEFNQVEKEFLMNECETLKSYDYSRCNNYIDQISIIVKNSWKRMFEEKLRNNLPELIYLTQEEIVTDCLVELLENDDNIISKSIFDNEFRNCVLNNFRGIVVTWNEKEEKGTHFFWRKYPDRNQSIRLYVENGILKPKDPRFNHLSIPLEKKIIIELLKKREIYPSLFTIFGVLNFYSGVKPLVGYGSVIYLHLMKLAWEKTLKEMKMQKELELLKTVQTNGLVAGLTVAFQRLNGKVRAQYGYDIIFEGGLTDEYLRKIFSMPYSDFISVAAVDLYDYTAQKYIPADIKIIPQITSNDFAELNFNWL
;
A
#
# COMPACT_ATOMS: atom_id res chain seq x y z
N MET A 1 30.52 -10.59 10.99
CA MET A 1 30.15 -11.99 10.73
C MET A 1 30.73 -12.39 9.39
N ASP A 2 31.24 -13.61 9.23
CA ASP A 2 31.75 -14.01 7.91
C ASP A 2 30.62 -14.31 6.92
N LYS A 3 30.96 -14.31 5.62
CA LYS A 3 30.01 -14.49 4.52
C LYS A 3 29.30 -15.86 4.53
N ASP A 4 29.97 -16.90 5.01
CA ASP A 4 29.43 -18.25 4.99
C ASP A 4 28.42 -18.45 6.12
N GLN A 5 28.65 -17.82 7.27
CA GLN A 5 27.69 -17.75 8.36
C GLN A 5 26.42 -16.99 7.95
N ILE A 6 26.53 -15.84 7.28
CA ILE A 6 25.36 -15.10 6.74
C ILE A 6 24.53 -16.00 5.81
N LYS A 7 25.18 -16.71 4.88
CA LYS A 7 24.51 -17.61 3.94
C LYS A 7 23.83 -18.80 4.64
N LYS A 8 24.47 -19.37 5.66
CA LYS A 8 23.90 -20.46 6.46
C LYS A 8 22.63 -20.01 7.17
N GLU A 9 22.67 -18.86 7.82
CA GLU A 9 21.53 -18.28 8.52
C GLU A 9 20.40 -17.89 7.55
N TYR A 10 20.73 -17.31 6.39
CA TYR A 10 19.76 -17.06 5.32
C TYR A 10 19.01 -18.33 4.90
N LYS A 11 19.74 -19.44 4.74
CA LYS A 11 19.13 -20.72 4.38
C LYS A 11 18.16 -21.19 5.46
N ILE A 12 18.54 -21.13 6.74
CA ILE A 12 17.68 -21.52 7.86
C ILE A 12 16.40 -20.66 7.87
N ILE A 13 16.53 -19.34 7.74
CA ILE A 13 15.40 -18.40 7.72
C ILE A 13 14.48 -18.67 6.52
N SER A 14 15.04 -18.72 5.32
CA SER A 14 14.26 -18.89 4.08
C SER A 14 13.60 -20.26 3.99
N ASP A 15 14.25 -21.35 4.44
CA ASP A 15 13.66 -22.69 4.51
C ASP A 15 12.44 -22.70 5.47
N GLN A 16 12.54 -21.97 6.59
CA GLN A 16 11.47 -21.89 7.57
C GLN A 16 10.29 -21.04 7.06
N ILE A 17 10.55 -19.92 6.37
CA ILE A 17 9.51 -19.15 5.66
C ILE A 17 8.82 -20.01 4.60
N ARG A 18 9.57 -20.71 3.73
CA ARG A 18 9.01 -21.58 2.68
C ARG A 18 8.09 -22.65 3.24
N LYS A 19 8.44 -23.22 4.40
CA LYS A 19 7.64 -24.26 5.05
C LYS A 19 6.28 -23.76 5.51
N TYR A 20 6.22 -22.56 6.09
CA TYR A 20 4.99 -22.00 6.67
C TYR A 20 4.26 -21.03 5.74
N ASN A 21 4.87 -20.69 4.61
CA ASN A 21 4.36 -19.73 3.66
C ASN A 21 4.84 -20.05 2.23
N THR A 22 4.15 -20.99 1.61
CA THR A 22 4.49 -21.50 0.26
C THR A 22 4.45 -20.41 -0.81
N GLU A 23 3.57 -19.42 -0.66
CA GLU A 23 3.41 -18.34 -1.64
C GLU A 23 4.62 -17.41 -1.72
N LEU A 24 5.38 -17.26 -0.62
CA LEU A 24 6.62 -16.48 -0.62
C LEU A 24 7.83 -17.28 -1.14
N GLY A 25 7.75 -18.60 -1.12
CA GLY A 25 8.86 -19.48 -1.47
C GLY A 25 9.51 -19.18 -2.82
N PRO A 26 8.73 -19.06 -3.93
CA PRO A 26 9.29 -18.81 -5.25
C PRO A 26 10.17 -17.56 -5.36
N PHE A 27 9.92 -16.52 -4.54
CA PHE A 27 10.65 -15.25 -4.63
C PHE A 27 12.10 -15.34 -4.17
N PHE A 28 12.41 -16.26 -3.26
CA PHE A 28 13.77 -16.45 -2.75
C PHE A 28 14.71 -17.09 -3.80
N ASP A 29 14.15 -17.70 -4.85
CA ASP A 29 14.90 -18.36 -5.94
C ASP A 29 15.02 -17.49 -7.20
N LEU A 30 14.42 -16.30 -7.23
CA LEU A 30 14.43 -15.44 -8.41
C LEU A 30 15.83 -14.87 -8.67
N LYS A 31 16.52 -15.46 -9.66
CA LYS A 31 17.84 -15.01 -10.14
C LYS A 31 17.78 -13.96 -11.25
N MET A 32 16.60 -13.69 -11.80
CA MET A 32 16.42 -12.57 -12.72
C MET A 32 16.76 -11.25 -12.01
N ASN A 33 17.28 -10.30 -12.78
CA ASN A 33 17.57 -8.98 -12.24
C ASN A 33 16.26 -8.21 -11.95
N LEU A 34 16.39 -7.12 -11.19
CA LEU A 34 15.24 -6.32 -10.76
C LEU A 34 14.43 -5.74 -11.93
N LYS A 35 15.11 -5.34 -13.01
CA LYS A 35 14.46 -4.80 -14.22
C LYS A 35 13.58 -5.85 -14.91
N ASP A 36 14.11 -7.04 -15.13
CA ASP A 36 13.39 -8.14 -15.76
C ASP A 36 12.23 -8.60 -14.86
N PHE A 37 12.45 -8.67 -13.55
CA PHE A 37 11.39 -8.95 -12.59
C PHE A 37 10.22 -7.94 -12.71
N SER A 38 10.53 -6.64 -12.75
CA SER A 38 9.52 -5.59 -12.89
C SER A 38 8.64 -5.79 -14.13
N GLN A 39 9.21 -6.22 -15.26
CA GLN A 39 8.46 -6.51 -16.49
C GLN A 39 7.50 -7.71 -16.32
N THR A 40 7.88 -8.73 -15.56
CA THR A 40 7.01 -9.90 -15.30
C THR A 40 5.75 -9.53 -14.51
N LEU A 41 5.78 -8.44 -13.73
CA LEU A 41 4.62 -7.96 -12.97
C LEU A 41 3.47 -7.59 -13.90
N TYR A 42 3.76 -7.02 -15.09
CA TYR A 42 2.77 -6.60 -16.07
C TYR A 42 2.51 -7.62 -17.18
N SER A 43 3.31 -8.69 -17.24
CA SER A 43 3.12 -9.82 -18.15
C SER A 43 2.10 -10.82 -17.59
N PHE A 44 0.82 -10.48 -17.71
CA PHE A 44 -0.30 -11.36 -17.34
C PHE A 44 -1.46 -11.17 -18.32
N GLU A 45 -2.39 -12.12 -18.37
CA GLU A 45 -3.59 -11.98 -19.20
C GLU A 45 -4.82 -11.72 -18.32
N ALA A 46 -5.71 -10.86 -18.81
CA ALA A 46 -7.00 -10.59 -18.20
C ALA A 46 -8.11 -11.09 -19.14
N THR A 47 -9.14 -11.74 -18.58
CA THR A 47 -10.29 -12.18 -19.37
C THR A 47 -11.06 -10.97 -19.90
N LYS A 48 -11.83 -11.16 -20.99
CA LYS A 48 -12.68 -10.09 -21.55
C LYS A 48 -13.65 -9.51 -20.51
N GLU A 49 -14.20 -10.35 -19.65
CA GLU A 49 -15.10 -9.94 -18.58
C GLU A 49 -14.37 -9.09 -17.53
N HIS A 50 -13.15 -9.46 -17.12
CA HIS A 50 -12.35 -8.65 -16.20
C HIS A 50 -12.00 -7.29 -16.80
N LEU A 51 -11.60 -7.25 -18.09
CA LEU A 51 -11.35 -6.00 -18.80
C LEU A 51 -12.59 -5.09 -18.82
N LEU A 52 -13.79 -5.66 -19.03
CA LEU A 52 -15.04 -4.90 -18.98
C LEU A 52 -15.30 -4.33 -17.57
N ARG A 53 -15.10 -5.14 -16.52
CA ARG A 53 -15.28 -4.71 -15.12
C ARG A 53 -14.28 -3.63 -14.72
N GLN A 54 -13.05 -3.69 -15.23
CA GLN A 54 -12.03 -2.67 -15.00
C GLN A 54 -12.41 -1.31 -15.59
N ASN A 55 -13.31 -1.21 -16.58
CA ASN A 55 -13.71 0.08 -17.13
C ASN A 55 -14.36 1.00 -16.09
N LEU A 56 -15.10 0.45 -15.12
CA LEU A 56 -15.63 1.24 -14.01
C LEU A 56 -14.51 1.82 -13.13
N LEU A 57 -13.53 0.99 -12.79
CA LEU A 57 -12.36 1.43 -12.01
C LEU A 57 -11.58 2.53 -12.75
N LYS A 58 -11.35 2.34 -14.05
CA LYS A 58 -10.67 3.33 -14.89
C LYS A 58 -11.41 4.65 -14.90
N LYS A 59 -12.74 4.63 -15.11
CA LYS A 59 -13.61 5.82 -15.06
C LYS A 59 -13.50 6.55 -13.71
N VAL A 60 -13.55 5.82 -12.59
CA VAL A 60 -13.44 6.42 -11.26
C VAL A 60 -12.05 7.02 -11.01
N ILE A 61 -10.99 6.31 -11.41
CA ILE A 61 -9.61 6.82 -11.36
C ILE A 61 -9.47 8.09 -12.21
N ASP A 62 -10.00 8.08 -13.44
CA ASP A 62 -10.01 9.20 -14.38
C ASP A 62 -10.65 10.44 -13.74
N ASN A 63 -11.86 10.28 -13.19
CA ASN A 63 -12.59 11.34 -12.51
C ASN A 63 -11.80 11.92 -11.31
N LYS A 64 -11.18 11.04 -10.51
CA LYS A 64 -10.41 11.45 -9.34
C LYS A 64 -9.16 12.23 -9.74
N LEU A 65 -8.45 11.77 -10.78
CA LEU A 65 -7.28 12.45 -11.33
C LEU A 65 -7.67 13.81 -11.93
N ASN A 66 -8.73 13.87 -12.73
CA ASN A 66 -9.21 15.13 -13.30
C ASN A 66 -9.54 16.16 -12.22
N ARG A 67 -10.26 15.73 -11.17
CA ARG A 67 -10.60 16.62 -10.05
C ARG A 67 -9.36 17.19 -9.37
N LEU A 68 -8.34 16.36 -9.12
CA LEU A 68 -7.13 16.75 -8.42
C LEU A 68 -6.20 17.62 -9.26
N PHE A 69 -6.06 17.32 -10.54
CA PHE A 69 -4.99 17.86 -11.40
C PHE A 69 -5.51 18.75 -12.54
N GLY A 70 -6.82 18.87 -12.74
CA GLY A 70 -7.44 19.68 -13.79
C GLY A 70 -7.49 18.97 -15.14
N ASP A 71 -8.16 19.58 -16.14
CA ASP A 71 -8.56 18.91 -17.38
C ASP A 71 -7.39 18.45 -18.28
N GLU A 72 -6.20 19.05 -18.12
CA GLU A 72 -5.00 18.72 -18.91
C GLU A 72 -4.15 17.58 -18.29
N TYR A 73 -4.58 16.99 -17.17
CA TYR A 73 -3.79 16.03 -16.40
C TYR A 73 -3.31 14.82 -17.19
N LYS A 74 -4.07 14.35 -18.19
CA LYS A 74 -3.72 13.16 -18.98
C LYS A 74 -2.41 13.37 -19.74
N GLU A 75 -2.28 14.54 -20.37
CA GLU A 75 -1.12 14.89 -21.19
C GLU A 75 0.05 15.30 -20.32
N GLU A 76 -0.20 16.15 -19.31
CA GLU A 76 0.81 16.65 -18.39
C GLU A 76 1.45 15.52 -17.58
N LEU A 77 0.65 14.61 -17.03
CA LEU A 77 1.13 13.53 -16.16
C LEU A 77 1.46 12.25 -16.93
N LYS A 78 1.12 12.18 -18.22
CA LYS A 78 1.21 10.96 -19.04
C LYS A 78 0.39 9.81 -18.42
N ILE A 79 -0.90 10.05 -18.18
CA ILE A 79 -1.81 9.01 -17.69
C ILE A 79 -2.20 8.09 -18.83
N ASP A 80 -2.07 6.78 -18.61
CA ASP A 80 -2.56 5.74 -19.50
C ASP A 80 -3.23 4.66 -18.66
N LEU A 81 -4.53 4.48 -18.87
CA LEU A 81 -5.36 3.49 -18.20
C LEU A 81 -5.85 2.41 -19.18
N GLU A 82 -5.33 2.39 -20.41
CA GLU A 82 -5.76 1.44 -21.42
C GLU A 82 -5.33 0.00 -21.09
N GLY A 83 -6.12 -0.98 -21.56
CA GLY A 83 -5.81 -2.39 -21.37
C GLY A 83 -6.04 -2.92 -19.94
N LYS A 84 -5.14 -3.78 -19.46
CA LYS A 84 -5.26 -4.52 -18.20
C LYS A 84 -4.58 -3.77 -17.05
N LEU A 85 -5.22 -3.76 -15.88
CA LEU A 85 -4.70 -3.07 -14.70
C LEU A 85 -3.86 -4.00 -13.81
N ALA A 86 -2.62 -3.58 -13.54
CA ALA A 86 -1.82 -4.03 -12.41
C ALA A 86 -1.45 -2.82 -11.56
N LEU A 87 -1.80 -2.83 -10.27
CA LEU A 87 -1.71 -1.66 -9.40
C LEU A 87 -1.00 -2.01 -8.10
N ASN A 88 -0.08 -1.13 -7.67
CA ASN A 88 0.51 -1.23 -6.34
C ASN A 88 -0.54 -0.88 -5.28
N ILE A 89 -0.80 -1.83 -4.39
CA ILE A 89 -1.75 -1.73 -3.26
C ILE A 89 -1.05 -1.87 -1.90
N ALA A 90 0.27 -1.91 -1.87
CA ALA A 90 1.04 -2.17 -0.65
C ALA A 90 1.33 -0.90 0.17
N ASP A 91 1.16 0.26 -0.44
CA ASP A 91 1.59 1.52 0.15
C ASP A 91 0.54 2.13 1.08
N HIS A 92 1.01 2.80 2.12
CA HIS A 92 0.18 3.66 2.96
C HIS A 92 0.09 5.05 2.33
N HIS A 93 -1.08 5.69 2.42
CA HIS A 93 -1.31 7.01 1.85
C HIS A 93 -0.71 8.12 2.72
N GLN A 94 0.60 8.33 2.57
CA GLN A 94 1.40 9.28 3.35
C GLN A 94 2.56 9.84 2.53
N ILE A 95 3.27 10.83 3.09
CA ILE A 95 4.51 11.34 2.47
C ILE A 95 5.49 10.20 2.28
N ILE A 96 6.00 10.04 1.06
CA ILE A 96 6.98 9.00 0.74
C ILE A 96 8.30 9.37 1.40
N ASN A 97 8.67 8.57 2.40
CA ASN A 97 9.94 8.73 3.10
C ASN A 97 10.53 7.40 3.55
N HIS A 98 9.70 6.47 4.01
CA HIS A 98 10.18 5.19 4.51
C HIS A 98 10.86 4.36 3.39
N PRO A 99 12.06 3.79 3.61
CA PRO A 99 12.83 3.11 2.56
C PRO A 99 12.05 1.99 1.87
N VAL A 100 11.27 1.23 2.65
CA VAL A 100 10.44 0.13 2.13
C VAL A 100 9.35 0.60 1.16
N LEU A 101 8.66 1.71 1.45
CA LEU A 101 7.58 2.23 0.60
C LEU A 101 8.13 3.02 -0.58
N LEU A 102 9.27 3.68 -0.41
CA LEU A 102 10.00 4.25 -1.55
C LEU A 102 10.37 3.15 -2.56
N SER A 103 10.92 2.05 -2.04
CA SER A 103 11.44 0.96 -2.84
C SER A 103 10.35 0.21 -3.60
N SER A 104 9.15 0.03 -3.03
CA SER A 104 8.02 -0.62 -3.73
C SER A 104 7.68 0.06 -5.05
N ASN A 105 7.75 1.39 -5.08
CA ASN A 105 7.49 2.19 -6.27
C ASN A 105 8.61 2.08 -7.31
N ILE A 106 9.87 2.00 -6.87
CA ILE A 106 11.02 1.78 -7.78
C ILE A 106 10.96 0.37 -8.38
N ILE A 107 10.76 -0.66 -7.54
CA ILE A 107 10.73 -2.07 -7.95
C ILE A 107 9.59 -2.33 -8.94
N SER A 108 8.40 -1.81 -8.65
CA SER A 108 7.22 -2.00 -9.51
C SER A 108 7.29 -1.28 -10.85
N SER A 109 8.28 -0.41 -11.09
CA SER A 109 8.32 0.41 -12.30
C SER A 109 9.71 0.60 -12.89
N THR A 110 10.66 -0.28 -12.53
CA THR A 110 12.05 -0.21 -12.96
C THR A 110 12.20 -0.10 -14.49
N ASP A 111 11.33 -0.75 -15.24
CA ASP A 111 11.30 -0.71 -16.70
C ASP A 111 10.97 0.67 -17.30
N LYS A 112 10.40 1.59 -16.49
CA LYS A 112 10.09 2.98 -16.85
C LYS A 112 11.23 3.96 -16.57
N PHE A 113 12.27 3.55 -15.85
CA PHE A 113 13.41 4.42 -15.55
C PHE A 113 14.43 4.43 -16.69
N LEU A 114 15.28 5.45 -16.69
CA LEU A 114 16.44 5.60 -17.60
C LEU A 114 16.04 5.55 -19.09
N LYS A 115 14.92 6.20 -19.42
CA LYS A 115 14.42 6.35 -20.78
C LYS A 115 14.72 7.74 -21.31
N ASP A 116 14.83 7.84 -22.64
CA ASP A 116 15.09 9.12 -23.32
C ASP A 116 13.85 10.01 -23.44
N ARG A 117 12.68 9.51 -23.04
CA ARG A 117 11.41 10.23 -23.04
C ARG A 117 10.62 9.98 -21.76
N LYS A 118 9.77 10.93 -21.38
CA LYS A 118 8.82 10.79 -20.26
C LYS A 118 7.95 9.55 -20.44
N GLN A 119 7.92 8.69 -19.41
CA GLN A 119 7.09 7.49 -19.37
C GLN A 119 5.73 7.75 -18.74
N ASN A 120 4.81 6.81 -18.93
CA ASN A 120 3.48 6.84 -18.32
C ASN A 120 3.58 6.82 -16.79
N ALA A 121 2.74 7.62 -16.12
CA ALA A 121 2.69 7.72 -14.68
C ALA A 121 2.57 6.35 -13.99
N ILE A 122 3.03 6.30 -12.75
CA ILE A 122 2.86 5.18 -11.83
C ILE A 122 1.66 5.52 -10.95
N ILE A 123 0.58 4.75 -11.06
CA ILE A 123 -0.61 4.91 -10.23
C ILE A 123 -0.58 3.87 -9.11
N VAL A 124 -0.68 4.35 -7.88
CA VAL A 124 -0.68 3.54 -6.66
C VAL A 124 -2.01 3.71 -5.96
N ILE A 125 -2.65 2.58 -5.66
CA ILE A 125 -3.90 2.51 -4.92
C ILE A 125 -3.57 2.22 -3.46
N SER A 126 -3.14 3.26 -2.76
CA SER A 126 -2.62 3.21 -1.39
C SER A 126 -3.73 3.18 -0.32
N SER A 127 -3.41 2.68 0.88
CA SER A 127 -4.33 2.62 2.02
C SER A 127 -4.46 3.97 2.71
N GLY A 128 -5.66 4.56 2.68
CA GLY A 128 -6.02 5.80 3.36
C GLY A 128 -6.72 5.60 4.71
N ASP A 129 -7.10 4.36 5.05
CA ASP A 129 -7.73 4.04 6.34
C ASP A 129 -6.74 3.91 7.51
N VAL A 130 -5.45 3.91 7.21
CA VAL A 130 -4.37 3.82 8.20
C VAL A 130 -4.14 5.18 8.90
N PRO A 131 -3.74 5.17 10.18
CA PRO A 131 -3.35 6.39 10.87
C PRO A 131 -2.18 7.10 10.19
N PRO A 132 -2.16 8.43 10.15
CA PRO A 132 -1.04 9.18 9.58
C PRO A 132 0.21 9.07 10.48
N ASN A 133 0.04 8.76 11.77
CA ASN A 133 1.12 8.40 12.68
C ASN A 133 1.17 6.87 12.83
N ASN A 134 1.77 6.20 11.85
CA ASN A 134 1.91 4.73 11.83
C ASN A 134 3.40 4.30 11.86
N TYR A 135 3.66 3.00 11.71
CA TYR A 135 5.02 2.44 11.71
C TYR A 135 5.95 3.13 10.69
N PHE A 136 5.47 3.37 9.47
CA PHE A 136 6.25 3.92 8.36
C PHE A 136 6.43 5.45 8.45
N SER A 137 5.57 6.14 9.20
CA SER A 137 5.53 7.60 9.34
C SER A 137 5.47 8.02 10.81
N ARG A 138 6.19 7.29 11.68
CA ARG A 138 6.10 7.48 13.12
C ARG A 138 6.42 8.93 13.48
N ASN A 139 5.41 9.62 13.99
CA ASN A 139 5.41 11.05 14.31
C ASN A 139 5.59 12.00 13.11
N GLY A 140 5.71 11.54 11.86
CA GLY A 140 6.01 12.35 10.69
C GLY A 140 6.99 11.64 9.76
N PHE A 141 8.14 12.24 9.47
CA PHE A 141 9.18 11.63 8.65
C PHE A 141 10.53 11.55 9.38
N THR A 142 11.49 10.83 8.80
CA THR A 142 12.86 10.67 9.29
C THR A 142 13.81 11.35 8.31
N PHE A 143 14.77 12.09 8.86
CA PHE A 143 15.85 12.72 8.12
C PHE A 143 17.13 12.61 8.96
N HIS A 144 18.19 12.01 8.40
CA HIS A 144 19.46 11.71 9.07
C HIS A 144 19.28 11.04 10.44
N ASP A 145 18.45 10.00 10.48
CA ASP A 145 18.07 9.25 11.69
C ASP A 145 17.30 10.07 12.77
N LYS A 146 17.02 11.35 12.51
CA LYS A 146 16.22 12.23 13.37
C LYS A 146 14.78 12.29 12.89
N ARG A 147 13.83 12.38 13.82
CA ARG A 147 12.39 12.48 13.48
C ARG A 147 11.97 13.92 13.24
N VAL A 148 11.31 14.22 12.13
CA VAL A 148 10.66 15.51 11.85
C VAL A 148 9.15 15.38 12.09
N PRO A 149 8.60 16.03 13.13
CA PRO A 149 7.22 15.84 13.53
C PRO A 149 6.22 16.52 12.58
N LEU A 150 5.29 15.75 12.04
CA LEU A 150 4.10 16.25 11.32
C LEU A 150 2.80 16.01 12.09
N PHE A 151 2.80 14.98 12.92
CA PHE A 151 1.64 14.53 13.68
C PHE A 151 1.95 14.59 15.17
N SER A 152 0.93 14.63 16.01
CA SER A 152 1.09 14.40 17.45
C SER A 152 1.11 12.88 17.74
N ASN A 153 1.57 12.52 18.94
CA ASN A 153 1.46 11.13 19.42
C ASN A 153 0.01 10.67 19.62
N THR A 154 -0.94 11.59 19.80
CA THR A 154 -2.37 11.25 19.98
C THR A 154 -3.06 10.93 18.66
N GLU A 155 -2.43 11.25 17.52
CA GLU A 155 -3.00 10.97 16.19
C GLU A 155 -2.83 9.51 15.72
N ARG A 156 -2.35 8.61 16.58
CA ARG A 156 -2.15 7.17 16.26
C ARG A 156 -3.44 6.38 16.06
N GLU A 157 -4.55 6.90 16.54
CA GLU A 157 -5.86 6.27 16.41
C GLU A 157 -6.71 6.90 15.29
N LEU A 158 -6.21 7.94 14.62
CA LEU A 158 -6.96 8.57 13.54
C LEU A 158 -7.02 7.67 12.30
N CYS A 159 -8.04 7.88 11.49
CA CYS A 159 -8.19 7.32 10.16
C CYS A 159 -7.93 8.44 9.14
N SER A 160 -6.87 8.32 8.33
CA SER A 160 -6.44 9.39 7.42
C SER A 160 -7.55 9.81 6.43
N TYR A 161 -8.40 8.86 6.03
CA TYR A 161 -9.56 9.07 5.17
C TYR A 161 -10.50 10.20 5.65
N TYR A 162 -10.63 10.38 6.96
CA TYR A 162 -11.51 11.39 7.56
C TYR A 162 -10.82 12.70 7.94
N ILE A 163 -9.50 12.79 7.82
CA ILE A 163 -8.79 13.98 8.27
C ILE A 163 -9.04 15.14 7.30
N PRO A 164 -9.51 16.31 7.78
CA PRO A 164 -9.62 17.51 6.94
C PRO A 164 -8.25 17.98 6.45
N LYS A 165 -8.25 18.93 5.51
CA LYS A 165 -7.02 19.61 5.11
C LYS A 165 -6.27 20.15 6.33
N ARG A 166 -4.94 20.17 6.24
CA ARG A 166 -4.07 20.72 7.28
C ARG A 166 -2.90 21.50 6.69
N ASP A 167 -2.29 22.34 7.51
CA ASP A 167 -1.01 22.97 7.21
C ASP A 167 0.16 22.02 7.56
N PHE A 168 1.20 22.01 6.72
CA PHE A 168 2.39 21.17 6.82
C PHE A 168 3.59 21.93 7.41
N ASN A 169 3.36 22.87 8.33
CA ASN A 169 4.43 23.64 8.97
C ASN A 169 5.19 22.84 10.04
N PHE A 170 6.05 21.92 9.61
CA PHE A 170 6.84 21.08 10.51
C PHE A 170 8.00 21.84 11.19
N VAL A 171 8.47 22.95 10.63
CA VAL A 171 9.53 23.78 11.23
C VAL A 171 9.03 24.44 12.53
N GLU A 172 7.81 24.99 12.50
CA GLU A 172 7.18 25.53 13.71
C GLU A 172 6.99 24.41 14.75
N ARG A 173 6.50 23.24 14.33
CA ARG A 173 6.35 22.08 15.22
C ARG A 173 7.68 21.66 15.84
N LEU A 174 8.77 21.63 15.07
CA LEU A 174 10.12 21.32 15.57
C LEU A 174 10.57 22.31 16.64
N LYS A 175 10.27 23.61 16.48
CA LYS A 175 10.58 24.65 17.46
C LYS A 175 9.73 24.49 18.72
N LEU A 176 8.41 24.27 18.56
CA LEU A 176 7.48 24.10 19.68
C LEU A 176 7.78 22.86 20.54
N CYS A 177 8.29 21.78 19.95
CA CYS A 177 8.68 20.59 20.71
C CYS A 177 10.17 20.59 21.14
N ASP A 178 10.89 21.71 20.99
CA ASP A 178 12.31 21.86 21.37
C ASP A 178 13.25 20.83 20.69
N ARG A 179 12.89 20.40 19.47
CA ARG A 179 13.68 19.44 18.67
C ARG A 179 14.44 20.11 17.53
N TRP A 180 14.19 21.39 17.28
CA TRP A 180 14.95 22.17 16.28
C TRP A 180 16.46 22.19 16.55
N LYS A 181 16.87 22.12 17.81
CA LYS A 181 18.28 22.06 18.23
C LYS A 181 19.01 20.76 17.85
N GLU A 182 18.28 19.69 17.51
CA GLU A 182 18.86 18.41 17.07
C GLU A 182 19.53 18.52 15.68
N PHE A 183 19.22 19.57 14.92
CA PHE A 183 19.67 19.76 13.55
C PHE A 183 20.82 20.77 13.45
N ASN A 184 21.82 20.46 12.63
CA ASN A 184 22.91 21.39 12.32
C ASN A 184 22.43 22.50 11.36
N GLN A 185 23.27 23.51 11.08
CA GLN A 185 22.85 24.67 10.29
C GLN A 185 22.42 24.30 8.85
N VAL A 186 23.14 23.40 8.20
CA VAL A 186 22.83 22.95 6.83
C VAL A 186 21.51 22.16 6.79
N GLU A 187 21.31 21.27 7.77
CA GLU A 187 20.06 20.53 7.93
C GLU A 187 18.87 21.47 8.20
N LYS A 188 19.08 22.52 9.00
CA LYS A 188 18.05 23.53 9.29
C LYS A 188 17.67 24.32 8.04
N GLU A 189 18.64 24.75 7.26
CA GLU A 189 18.40 25.45 5.99
C GLU A 189 17.61 24.58 5.01
N PHE A 190 18.01 23.31 4.86
CA PHE A 190 17.26 22.33 4.09
C PHE A 190 15.81 22.20 4.58
N LEU A 191 15.59 21.94 5.88
CA LEU A 191 14.25 21.77 6.43
C LEU A 191 13.37 23.02 6.29
N MET A 192 13.95 24.23 6.40
CA MET A 192 13.22 25.48 6.13
C MET A 192 12.80 25.56 4.67
N ASN A 193 13.70 25.28 3.73
CA ASN A 193 13.40 25.28 2.31
C ASN A 193 12.34 24.22 1.95
N GLU A 194 12.44 23.02 2.53
CA GLU A 194 11.45 21.96 2.33
C GLU A 194 10.07 22.36 2.85
N CYS A 195 10.01 23.01 4.01
CA CYS A 195 8.76 23.48 4.59
C CYS A 195 8.07 24.50 3.68
N GLU A 196 8.83 25.48 3.18
CA GLU A 196 8.32 26.48 2.24
C GLU A 196 7.94 25.87 0.88
N THR A 197 8.69 24.85 0.43
CA THR A 197 8.34 24.09 -0.79
C THR A 197 7.01 23.35 -0.62
N LEU A 198 6.78 22.67 0.50
CA LEU A 198 5.50 22.00 0.72
C LEU A 198 4.34 22.99 0.81
N LYS A 199 4.56 24.19 1.37
CA LYS A 199 3.54 25.25 1.45
C LYS A 199 3.22 25.87 0.09
N SER A 200 4.16 25.85 -0.86
CA SER A 200 3.98 26.48 -2.18
C SER A 200 3.23 25.63 -3.20
N TYR A 201 3.01 24.34 -2.92
CA TYR A 201 2.21 23.48 -3.80
C TYR A 201 0.75 23.94 -3.88
N ASP A 202 0.13 23.72 -5.05
CA ASP A 202 -1.27 24.03 -5.26
C ASP A 202 -2.18 22.98 -4.59
N TYR A 203 -2.85 23.39 -3.51
CA TYR A 203 -3.85 22.60 -2.80
C TYR A 203 -5.29 23.09 -3.02
N SER A 204 -5.51 23.99 -3.99
CA SER A 204 -6.82 24.59 -4.26
C SER A 204 -7.90 23.54 -4.57
N ARG A 205 -7.51 22.50 -5.30
CA ARG A 205 -8.38 21.37 -5.72
C ARG A 205 -8.48 20.23 -4.71
N CYS A 206 -7.67 20.25 -3.65
CA CYS A 206 -7.81 19.27 -2.59
C CYS A 206 -9.12 19.49 -1.83
N ASN A 207 -9.67 18.46 -1.19
CA ASN A 207 -10.81 18.57 -0.28
C ASN A 207 -10.45 18.16 1.15
N ASN A 208 -9.41 17.36 1.32
CA ASN A 208 -9.06 16.70 2.57
C ASN A 208 -7.54 16.44 2.63
N TYR A 209 -7.09 15.82 3.72
CA TYR A 209 -5.67 15.50 3.92
C TYR A 209 -5.11 14.52 2.88
N ILE A 210 -5.87 13.48 2.52
CA ILE A 210 -5.41 12.48 1.55
C ILE A 210 -5.19 13.12 0.16
N ASP A 211 -6.06 14.04 -0.27
CA ASP A 211 -5.81 14.81 -1.49
C ASP A 211 -4.49 15.60 -1.42
N GLN A 212 -4.17 16.21 -0.26
CA GLN A 212 -2.90 16.93 -0.09
C GLN A 212 -1.70 15.99 -0.20
N ILE A 213 -1.81 14.76 0.34
CA ILE A 213 -0.75 13.76 0.24
C ILE A 213 -0.53 13.35 -1.23
N SER A 214 -1.57 13.17 -2.04
CA SER A 214 -1.43 12.93 -3.48
C SER A 214 -0.59 14.02 -4.17
N ILE A 215 -0.84 15.30 -3.84
CA ILE A 215 -0.08 16.44 -4.37
C ILE A 215 1.37 16.43 -3.87
N ILE A 216 1.59 16.19 -2.57
CA ILE A 216 2.93 16.16 -1.98
C ILE A 216 3.77 15.06 -2.62
N VAL A 217 3.23 13.84 -2.69
CA VAL A 217 3.90 12.67 -3.26
C VAL A 217 4.31 12.91 -4.71
N LYS A 218 3.37 13.38 -5.55
CA LYS A 218 3.63 13.67 -6.96
C LYS A 218 4.78 14.66 -7.13
N ASN A 219 4.82 15.73 -6.32
CA ASN A 219 5.84 16.76 -6.46
C ASN A 219 7.18 16.41 -5.77
N SER A 220 7.17 15.59 -4.71
CA SER A 220 8.41 15.16 -4.03
C SER A 220 9.13 14.03 -4.76
N TRP A 221 8.40 13.16 -5.47
CA TRP A 221 8.93 11.94 -6.06
C TRP A 221 10.16 12.17 -6.94
N LYS A 222 10.06 13.07 -7.92
CA LYS A 222 11.16 13.33 -8.87
C LYS A 222 12.41 13.92 -8.21
N ARG A 223 12.25 14.57 -7.05
CA ARG A 223 13.36 15.18 -6.30
C ARG A 223 14.25 14.13 -5.62
N MET A 224 13.76 12.89 -5.48
CA MET A 224 14.55 11.74 -4.99
C MET A 224 15.50 11.17 -6.06
N PHE A 225 15.56 11.79 -7.24
CA PHE A 225 16.44 11.39 -8.33
C PHE A 225 17.27 12.59 -8.77
N GLU A 226 18.46 12.31 -9.30
CA GLU A 226 19.35 13.37 -9.79
C GLU A 226 18.69 14.18 -10.91
N GLU A 227 19.08 15.45 -11.00
CA GLU A 227 18.39 16.46 -11.82
C GLU A 227 18.21 16.06 -13.29
N LYS A 228 19.27 15.51 -13.92
CA LYS A 228 19.25 15.11 -15.33
C LYS A 228 18.22 14.03 -15.67
N LEU A 229 17.76 13.24 -14.69
CA LEU A 229 16.76 12.19 -14.92
C LEU A 229 15.32 12.72 -14.85
N ARG A 230 15.08 13.80 -14.09
CA ARG A 230 13.74 14.22 -13.65
C ARG A 230 12.71 14.45 -14.76
N ASN A 231 13.16 14.97 -15.90
CA ASN A 231 12.29 15.28 -17.04
C ASN A 231 11.66 14.03 -17.66
N ASN A 232 12.40 12.92 -17.68
CA ASN A 232 11.97 11.68 -18.31
C ASN A 232 11.38 10.66 -17.32
N LEU A 233 11.51 10.92 -16.02
CA LEU A 233 10.91 10.06 -15.00
C LEU A 233 9.38 10.12 -15.04
N PRO A 234 8.71 8.97 -14.83
CA PRO A 234 7.27 8.95 -14.65
C PRO A 234 6.86 9.72 -13.39
N GLU A 235 5.68 10.34 -13.42
CA GLU A 235 5.05 10.84 -12.21
C GLU A 235 4.66 9.67 -11.30
N LEU A 236 4.67 9.87 -9.99
CA LEU A 236 4.13 8.92 -9.02
C LEU A 236 2.88 9.50 -8.39
N ILE A 237 1.75 8.81 -8.54
CA ILE A 237 0.44 9.31 -8.14
C ILE A 237 -0.20 8.34 -7.17
N TYR A 238 -0.44 8.83 -5.96
CA TYR A 238 -1.19 8.10 -4.95
C TYR A 238 -2.66 8.45 -5.03
N LEU A 239 -3.52 7.43 -5.05
CA LEU A 239 -4.96 7.53 -4.85
C LEU A 239 -5.33 6.57 -3.71
N THR A 240 -6.34 6.93 -2.90
CA THR A 240 -6.75 6.04 -1.81
C THR A 240 -7.66 4.93 -2.32
N GLN A 241 -7.41 3.69 -1.89
CA GLN A 241 -8.26 2.55 -2.20
C GLN A 241 -9.69 2.75 -1.69
N GLU A 242 -9.86 3.42 -0.55
CA GLU A 242 -11.15 3.66 0.07
C GLU A 242 -12.01 4.57 -0.81
N GLU A 243 -11.48 5.66 -1.36
CA GLU A 243 -12.25 6.56 -2.24
C GLU A 243 -12.57 5.88 -3.57
N ILE A 244 -11.58 5.25 -4.21
CA ILE A 244 -11.77 4.59 -5.50
C ILE A 244 -12.83 3.47 -5.38
N VAL A 245 -12.74 2.63 -4.35
CA VAL A 245 -13.71 1.55 -4.18
C VAL A 245 -15.07 2.09 -3.72
N THR A 246 -15.13 3.14 -2.89
CA THR A 246 -16.41 3.76 -2.49
C THR A 246 -17.20 4.21 -3.72
N ASP A 247 -16.55 4.91 -4.65
CA ASP A 247 -17.19 5.42 -5.86
C ASP A 247 -17.59 4.27 -6.80
N CYS A 248 -16.77 3.22 -6.92
CA CYS A 248 -17.19 2.02 -7.65
C CYS A 248 -18.38 1.31 -7.01
N LEU A 249 -18.42 1.19 -5.68
CA LEU A 249 -19.51 0.54 -4.96
C LEU A 249 -20.84 1.25 -5.16
N VAL A 250 -20.83 2.59 -5.24
CA VAL A 250 -22.05 3.36 -5.53
C VAL A 250 -22.72 2.89 -6.83
N GLU A 251 -21.95 2.57 -7.86
CA GLU A 251 -22.50 2.02 -9.13
C GLU A 251 -22.73 0.50 -9.03
N LEU A 252 -21.78 -0.26 -8.48
CA LEU A 252 -21.86 -1.73 -8.45
C LEU A 252 -23.01 -2.26 -7.59
N LEU A 253 -23.33 -1.59 -6.48
CA LEU A 253 -24.38 -2.03 -5.58
C LEU A 253 -25.78 -1.76 -6.14
N GLU A 254 -25.93 -0.96 -7.20
CA GLU A 254 -27.22 -0.81 -7.88
C GLU A 254 -27.63 -2.11 -8.60
N ASN A 255 -26.66 -2.88 -9.09
CA ASN A 255 -26.88 -4.16 -9.76
C ASN A 255 -26.87 -5.34 -8.77
N ASP A 256 -27.93 -6.16 -8.76
CA ASP A 256 -28.07 -7.33 -7.87
C ASP A 256 -27.32 -8.59 -8.35
N ASP A 257 -26.79 -8.58 -9.56
CA ASP A 257 -26.25 -9.79 -10.21
C ASP A 257 -24.72 -9.92 -10.13
N ASN A 258 -24.06 -9.19 -9.24
CA ASN A 258 -22.64 -9.35 -8.99
C ASN A 258 -22.33 -9.88 -7.59
N ILE A 259 -21.19 -10.58 -7.46
CA ILE A 259 -20.77 -11.24 -6.20
C ILE A 259 -20.57 -10.25 -5.04
N ILE A 260 -20.27 -8.98 -5.34
CA ILE A 260 -20.07 -7.94 -4.32
C ILE A 260 -21.42 -7.53 -3.73
N SER A 261 -22.39 -7.19 -4.57
CA SER A 261 -23.76 -6.88 -4.16
C SER A 261 -24.40 -8.05 -3.41
N LYS A 262 -24.27 -9.28 -3.94
CA LYS A 262 -24.74 -10.51 -3.27
C LYS A 262 -24.10 -10.72 -1.90
N SER A 263 -22.80 -10.46 -1.75
CA SER A 263 -22.11 -10.59 -0.45
C SER A 263 -22.69 -9.68 0.64
N ILE A 264 -23.30 -8.56 0.28
CA ILE A 264 -23.84 -7.58 1.22
C ILE A 264 -25.34 -7.78 1.43
N PHE A 265 -26.12 -8.03 0.38
CA PHE A 265 -27.58 -7.97 0.44
C PHE A 265 -28.27 -9.33 0.45
N ASP A 266 -27.74 -10.33 -0.27
CA ASP A 266 -28.31 -11.68 -0.29
C ASP A 266 -27.98 -12.42 1.01
N ASN A 267 -28.98 -12.85 1.76
CA ASN A 267 -28.75 -13.42 3.10
C ASN A 267 -28.00 -14.74 3.09
N GLU A 268 -28.30 -15.62 2.14
CA GLU A 268 -27.66 -16.94 2.05
C GLU A 268 -26.19 -16.78 1.63
N PHE A 269 -25.96 -16.02 0.56
CA PHE A 269 -24.63 -15.74 0.04
C PHE A 269 -23.78 -14.97 1.06
N ARG A 270 -24.35 -13.94 1.72
CA ARG A 270 -23.69 -13.20 2.80
C ARG A 270 -23.24 -14.10 3.94
N ASN A 271 -24.10 -15.02 4.40
CA ASN A 271 -23.73 -15.92 5.49
C ASN A 271 -22.60 -16.89 5.07
N CYS A 272 -22.62 -17.38 3.83
CA CYS A 272 -21.54 -18.17 3.27
C CYS A 272 -20.21 -17.38 3.26
N VAL A 273 -20.22 -16.13 2.79
CA VAL A 273 -19.06 -15.21 2.83
C VAL A 273 -18.57 -14.99 4.26
N LEU A 274 -19.46 -14.59 5.19
CA LEU A 274 -19.13 -14.34 6.59
C LEU A 274 -18.43 -15.54 7.24
N ASN A 275 -18.85 -16.76 6.89
CA ASN A 275 -18.25 -17.98 7.41
C ASN A 275 -16.91 -18.34 6.76
N ASN A 276 -16.80 -18.26 5.44
CA ASN A 276 -15.61 -18.70 4.72
C ASN A 276 -14.42 -17.75 4.86
N PHE A 277 -14.67 -16.46 5.14
CA PHE A 277 -13.60 -15.47 5.32
C PHE A 277 -13.16 -15.29 6.78
N ARG A 278 -13.93 -15.81 7.76
CA ARG A 278 -13.63 -15.64 9.18
C ARG A 278 -12.22 -16.15 9.52
N GLY A 279 -11.44 -15.32 10.21
CA GLY A 279 -10.10 -15.63 10.68
C GLY A 279 -8.98 -15.36 9.66
N ILE A 280 -9.31 -15.00 8.41
CA ILE A 280 -8.29 -14.56 7.44
C ILE A 280 -7.78 -13.19 7.86
N VAL A 281 -6.45 -13.01 7.86
CA VAL A 281 -5.81 -11.71 8.15
C VAL A 281 -6.44 -10.64 7.25
N VAL A 282 -6.64 -9.42 7.77
CA VAL A 282 -7.35 -8.28 7.14
C VAL A 282 -8.87 -8.39 6.96
N THR A 283 -9.49 -9.54 7.26
CA THR A 283 -10.96 -9.70 7.16
C THR A 283 -11.63 -9.48 8.52
N TRP A 284 -12.28 -10.46 9.13
CA TRP A 284 -12.88 -10.37 10.46
C TRP A 284 -12.61 -11.62 11.29
N ASN A 285 -12.56 -11.41 12.60
CA ASN A 285 -12.68 -12.46 13.60
C ASN A 285 -13.38 -11.84 14.80
N GLU A 286 -14.68 -12.14 14.94
CA GLU A 286 -15.56 -11.56 15.94
C GLU A 286 -15.10 -11.95 17.36
N LYS A 287 -14.58 -13.17 17.55
CA LYS A 287 -14.08 -13.67 18.83
C LYS A 287 -12.81 -12.96 19.30
N GLU A 288 -11.93 -12.63 18.36
CA GLU A 288 -10.68 -11.90 18.63
C GLU A 288 -10.84 -10.38 18.52
N GLU A 289 -12.05 -9.89 18.26
CA GLU A 289 -12.36 -8.48 18.01
C GLU A 289 -11.47 -7.85 16.93
N LYS A 290 -11.24 -8.56 15.82
CA LYS A 290 -10.42 -8.08 14.70
C LYS A 290 -11.27 -7.78 13.47
N GLY A 291 -10.88 -6.71 12.77
CA GLY A 291 -11.46 -6.31 11.49
C GLY A 291 -12.94 -5.95 11.54
N THR A 292 -13.64 -5.84 10.40
CA THR A 292 -15.04 -5.38 10.34
C THR A 292 -15.79 -6.09 9.22
N HIS A 293 -17.10 -6.29 9.35
CA HIS A 293 -17.92 -6.85 8.27
C HIS A 293 -18.24 -5.75 7.27
N PHE A 294 -17.76 -5.93 6.02
CA PHE A 294 -18.02 -5.12 4.83
C PHE A 294 -17.61 -3.64 4.86
N PHE A 295 -17.88 -2.92 5.95
CA PHE A 295 -17.70 -1.48 6.06
C PHE A 295 -17.19 -1.07 7.46
N TRP A 296 -16.53 0.08 7.51
CA TRP A 296 -16.26 0.82 8.74
C TRP A 296 -17.22 2.00 8.83
N ARG A 297 -17.65 2.37 10.05
CA ARG A 297 -18.48 3.56 10.32
C ARG A 297 -17.61 4.71 10.78
N LYS A 298 -17.91 5.93 10.35
CA LYS A 298 -17.30 7.14 10.92
C LYS A 298 -17.66 7.29 12.40
N TYR A 299 -16.68 7.64 13.22
CA TYR A 299 -16.91 7.98 14.62
C TYR A 299 -17.55 9.37 14.74
N PRO A 300 -18.58 9.60 15.59
CA PRO A 300 -19.16 10.92 15.80
C PRO A 300 -18.13 11.94 16.28
N ASP A 301 -17.99 13.07 15.58
CA ASP A 301 -17.12 14.19 15.96
C ASP A 301 -15.62 13.85 16.09
N ARG A 302 -15.18 12.70 15.57
CA ARG A 302 -13.78 12.29 15.57
C ARG A 302 -13.38 11.72 14.22
N ASN A 303 -12.12 11.90 13.86
CA ASN A 303 -11.54 11.32 12.65
C ASN A 303 -11.10 9.87 12.91
N GLN A 304 -11.99 9.04 13.46
CA GLN A 304 -11.76 7.63 13.80
C GLN A 304 -12.82 6.75 13.14
N SER A 305 -12.58 5.45 13.17
CA SER A 305 -13.49 4.45 12.61
C SER A 305 -14.07 3.55 13.71
N ILE A 306 -15.36 3.26 13.59
CA ILE A 306 -16.09 2.30 14.40
C ILE A 306 -16.27 1.02 13.59
N ARG A 307 -15.96 -0.09 14.22
CA ARG A 307 -16.15 -1.44 13.68
C ARG A 307 -17.62 -1.82 13.64
N LEU A 308 -18.02 -2.50 12.59
CA LEU A 308 -19.37 -3.00 12.38
C LEU A 308 -19.38 -4.53 12.24
N TYR A 309 -20.37 -5.18 12.85
CA TYR A 309 -20.64 -6.60 12.68
C TYR A 309 -22.09 -6.81 12.23
N VAL A 310 -22.31 -7.81 11.39
CA VAL A 310 -23.65 -8.16 10.91
C VAL A 310 -24.37 -8.98 11.98
N GLU A 311 -25.54 -8.51 12.38
CA GLU A 311 -26.48 -9.21 13.25
C GLU A 311 -27.90 -9.03 12.71
N ASN A 312 -28.59 -10.14 12.39
CA ASN A 312 -29.99 -10.13 11.92
C ASN A 312 -30.26 -9.14 10.77
N GLY A 313 -29.37 -9.08 9.78
CA GLY A 313 -29.52 -8.19 8.62
C GLY A 313 -29.16 -6.72 8.88
N ILE A 314 -28.55 -6.42 10.03
CA ILE A 314 -28.15 -5.07 10.44
C ILE A 314 -26.65 -5.06 10.71
N LEU A 315 -25.92 -4.07 10.19
CA LEU A 315 -24.56 -3.76 10.62
C LEU A 315 -24.61 -2.98 11.93
N LYS A 316 -24.19 -3.61 13.03
CA LYS A 316 -24.15 -3.01 14.36
C LYS A 316 -22.74 -2.61 14.77
N PRO A 317 -22.57 -1.42 15.37
CA PRO A 317 -21.34 -1.06 16.04
C PRO A 317 -20.90 -2.07 17.09
N LYS A 318 -19.60 -2.38 17.10
CA LYS A 318 -18.99 -3.24 18.13
C LYS A 318 -19.14 -2.66 19.54
N ASP A 319 -19.15 -1.34 19.65
CA ASP A 319 -19.32 -0.64 20.92
C ASP A 319 -20.81 -0.28 21.10
N PRO A 320 -21.50 -0.87 22.10
CA PRO A 320 -22.95 -0.70 22.30
C PRO A 320 -23.39 0.75 22.53
N ARG A 321 -22.49 1.62 22.99
CA ARG A 321 -22.77 3.07 23.16
C ARG A 321 -23.18 3.72 21.83
N PHE A 322 -22.75 3.14 20.72
CA PHE A 322 -23.03 3.63 19.37
C PHE A 322 -24.15 2.86 18.66
N ASN A 323 -24.95 2.03 19.35
CA ASN A 323 -26.04 1.27 18.71
C ASN A 323 -27.04 2.12 17.90
N HIS A 324 -27.19 3.41 18.21
CA HIS A 324 -27.98 4.35 17.42
C HIS A 324 -27.42 4.62 16.01
N LEU A 325 -26.17 4.22 15.73
CA LEU A 325 -25.50 4.28 14.42
C LEU A 325 -25.59 2.97 13.62
N SER A 326 -26.40 2.01 14.06
CA SER A 326 -26.66 0.77 13.33
C SER A 326 -27.23 1.04 11.93
N ILE A 327 -26.85 0.19 10.97
CA ILE A 327 -27.19 0.38 9.56
C ILE A 327 -27.93 -0.86 9.06
N PRO A 328 -29.20 -0.76 8.65
CA PRO A 328 -29.88 -1.84 7.93
C PRO A 328 -29.12 -2.17 6.64
N LEU A 329 -28.97 -3.46 6.32
CA LEU A 329 -28.37 -3.91 5.05
C LEU A 329 -29.35 -3.72 3.87
N GLU A 330 -29.73 -2.47 3.64
CA GLU A 330 -30.57 -2.05 2.53
C GLU A 330 -29.75 -1.24 1.53
N LYS A 331 -29.91 -1.57 0.24
CA LYS A 331 -29.14 -0.98 -0.86
C LYS A 331 -29.12 0.55 -0.83
N LYS A 332 -30.30 1.16 -0.74
CA LYS A 332 -30.45 2.63 -0.72
C LYS A 332 -29.69 3.26 0.45
N ILE A 333 -29.77 2.67 1.64
CA ILE A 333 -29.14 3.18 2.86
C ILE A 333 -27.61 3.08 2.76
N ILE A 334 -27.10 1.92 2.34
CA ILE A 334 -25.64 1.71 2.18
C ILE A 334 -25.07 2.69 1.14
N ILE A 335 -25.70 2.82 -0.02
CA ILE A 335 -25.27 3.74 -1.07
C ILE A 335 -25.31 5.19 -0.58
N GLU A 336 -26.36 5.58 0.15
CA GLU A 336 -26.47 6.94 0.71
C GLU A 336 -25.34 7.24 1.72
N LEU A 337 -25.03 6.30 2.61
CA LEU A 337 -23.96 6.46 3.60
C LEU A 337 -22.57 6.49 2.96
N LEU A 338 -22.33 5.69 1.91
CA LEU A 338 -21.11 5.76 1.10
C LEU A 338 -20.95 7.14 0.46
N LYS A 339 -22.00 7.65 -0.20
CA LYS A 339 -22.00 8.99 -0.82
C LYS A 339 -21.74 10.11 0.19
N LYS A 340 -22.26 9.96 1.42
CA LYS A 340 -22.05 10.91 2.52
C LYS A 340 -20.68 10.76 3.22
N ARG A 341 -19.86 9.78 2.84
CA ARG A 341 -18.61 9.40 3.54
C ARG A 341 -18.84 9.15 5.03
N GLU A 342 -19.98 8.54 5.35
CA GLU A 342 -20.37 8.14 6.70
C GLU A 342 -19.95 6.68 6.99
N ILE A 343 -19.76 5.91 5.92
CA ILE A 343 -19.06 4.62 5.93
C ILE A 343 -18.03 4.58 4.80
N TYR A 344 -17.05 3.68 4.92
CA TYR A 344 -16.13 3.31 3.84
C TYR A 344 -15.91 1.80 3.82
N PRO A 345 -15.52 1.20 2.67
CA PRO A 345 -15.37 -0.25 2.54
C PRO A 345 -14.23 -0.78 3.41
N SER A 346 -14.42 -1.99 3.95
CA SER A 346 -13.34 -2.73 4.61
C SER A 346 -12.36 -3.31 3.59
N LEU A 347 -11.20 -3.81 4.06
CA LEU A 347 -10.22 -4.47 3.19
C LEU A 347 -10.81 -5.69 2.46
N PHE A 348 -11.76 -6.41 3.09
CA PHE A 348 -12.52 -7.45 2.39
C PHE A 348 -13.22 -6.90 1.15
N THR A 349 -13.98 -5.81 1.32
CA THR A 349 -14.77 -5.21 0.23
C THR A 349 -13.85 -4.56 -0.81
N ILE A 350 -12.77 -3.90 -0.38
CA ILE A 350 -11.76 -3.30 -1.25
C ILE A 350 -11.14 -4.34 -2.16
N PHE A 351 -10.56 -5.41 -1.61
CA PHE A 351 -9.93 -6.45 -2.44
C PHE A 351 -10.97 -7.30 -3.18
N GLY A 352 -12.18 -7.43 -2.64
CA GLY A 352 -13.34 -7.97 -3.34
C GLY A 352 -13.59 -7.25 -4.66
N VAL A 353 -13.72 -5.91 -4.63
CA VAL A 353 -13.97 -5.09 -5.83
C VAL A 353 -12.74 -5.06 -6.74
N LEU A 354 -11.57 -4.70 -6.22
CA LEU A 354 -10.35 -4.50 -7.02
C LEU A 354 -9.86 -5.82 -7.62
N ASN A 355 -9.55 -6.81 -6.79
CA ASN A 355 -8.79 -7.97 -7.22
C ASN A 355 -9.69 -9.09 -7.71
N PHE A 356 -10.72 -9.44 -6.93
CA PHE A 356 -11.48 -10.67 -7.20
C PHE A 356 -12.63 -10.47 -8.18
N TYR A 357 -13.35 -9.36 -8.09
CA TYR A 357 -14.43 -9.04 -9.02
C TYR A 357 -13.90 -8.47 -10.33
N SER A 358 -13.01 -7.47 -10.26
CA SER A 358 -12.49 -6.77 -11.45
C SER A 358 -11.22 -7.40 -12.03
N GLY A 359 -10.62 -8.38 -11.37
CA GLY A 359 -9.42 -9.06 -11.88
C GLY A 359 -8.18 -8.15 -11.97
N VAL A 360 -8.10 -7.08 -11.19
CA VAL A 360 -6.88 -6.25 -11.12
C VAL A 360 -5.76 -7.06 -10.49
N LYS A 361 -4.62 -7.16 -11.16
CA LYS A 361 -3.43 -7.82 -10.60
C LYS A 361 -2.83 -6.93 -9.50
N PRO A 362 -2.82 -7.38 -8.23
CA PRO A 362 -2.24 -6.58 -7.16
C PRO A 362 -0.72 -6.69 -7.17
N LEU A 363 -0.04 -5.54 -7.05
CA LEU A 363 1.35 -5.49 -6.64
C LEU A 363 1.37 -5.26 -5.12
N VAL A 364 2.03 -6.16 -4.40
CA VAL A 364 1.79 -6.49 -3.00
C VAL A 364 3.07 -6.43 -2.17
N GLY A 365 2.94 -6.25 -0.86
CA GLY A 365 3.97 -6.60 0.11
C GLY A 365 3.87 -8.05 0.58
N TYR A 366 4.87 -8.53 1.33
CA TYR A 366 4.93 -9.92 1.79
C TYR A 366 3.69 -10.36 2.60
N GLY A 367 3.07 -9.46 3.36
CA GLY A 367 1.84 -9.78 4.09
C GLY A 367 0.64 -10.01 3.18
N SER A 368 0.46 -9.13 2.20
CA SER A 368 -0.61 -9.16 1.19
C SER A 368 -0.53 -10.34 0.24
N VAL A 369 0.67 -10.81 -0.12
CA VAL A 369 0.82 -12.04 -0.92
C VAL A 369 0.04 -13.19 -0.28
N ILE A 370 0.13 -13.31 1.05
CA ILE A 370 -0.47 -14.41 1.81
C ILE A 370 -1.97 -14.22 1.95
N TYR A 371 -2.39 -13.08 2.52
CA TYR A 371 -3.80 -12.93 2.85
C TYR A 371 -4.68 -12.81 1.60
N LEU A 372 -4.18 -12.27 0.48
CA LEU A 372 -4.94 -12.25 -0.77
C LEU A 372 -5.07 -13.65 -1.38
N HIS A 373 -4.03 -14.48 -1.26
CA HIS A 373 -4.14 -15.89 -1.64
C HIS A 373 -5.22 -16.60 -0.81
N LEU A 374 -5.21 -16.44 0.51
CA LEU A 374 -6.22 -17.02 1.39
C LEU A 374 -7.64 -16.49 1.09
N MET A 375 -7.77 -15.19 0.83
CA MET A 375 -9.04 -14.59 0.39
C MET A 375 -9.52 -15.15 -0.95
N LYS A 376 -8.62 -15.42 -1.90
CA LYS A 376 -8.97 -16.08 -3.17
C LYS A 376 -9.54 -17.46 -2.91
N LEU A 377 -8.89 -18.28 -2.07
CA LEU A 377 -9.39 -19.61 -1.71
C LEU A 377 -10.75 -19.56 -1.01
N ALA A 378 -10.97 -18.57 -0.14
CA ALA A 378 -12.26 -18.36 0.50
C ALA A 378 -13.36 -17.97 -0.50
N TRP A 379 -13.04 -17.10 -1.47
CA TRP A 379 -13.96 -16.81 -2.57
C TRP A 379 -14.25 -18.04 -3.42
N GLU A 380 -13.25 -18.84 -3.79
CA GLU A 380 -13.44 -20.07 -4.56
C GLU A 380 -14.37 -21.05 -3.84
N LYS A 381 -14.18 -21.20 -2.52
CA LYS A 381 -15.04 -22.01 -1.67
C LYS A 381 -16.48 -21.48 -1.66
N THR A 382 -16.67 -20.18 -1.43
CA THR A 382 -18.00 -19.54 -1.45
C THR A 382 -18.70 -19.71 -2.79
N LEU A 383 -18.02 -19.44 -3.91
CA LEU A 383 -18.64 -19.54 -5.24
C LEU A 383 -19.00 -20.98 -5.60
N LYS A 384 -18.23 -21.97 -5.14
CA LYS A 384 -18.54 -23.38 -5.29
C LYS A 384 -19.77 -23.80 -4.48
N GLU A 385 -19.86 -23.40 -3.21
CA GLU A 385 -21.01 -23.68 -2.33
C GLU A 385 -22.30 -23.04 -2.88
N MET A 386 -22.19 -21.83 -3.42
CA MET A 386 -23.30 -21.07 -4.01
C MET A 386 -23.55 -21.39 -5.50
N LYS A 387 -22.87 -22.41 -6.05
CA LYS A 387 -23.04 -22.90 -7.44
C LYS A 387 -22.85 -21.83 -8.53
N MET A 388 -21.99 -20.85 -8.30
CA MET A 388 -21.69 -19.74 -9.24
C MET A 388 -20.51 -20.08 -10.15
N GLN A 389 -20.68 -21.07 -11.04
CA GLN A 389 -19.58 -21.62 -11.84
C GLN A 389 -18.88 -20.59 -12.75
N LYS A 390 -19.62 -19.66 -13.36
CA LYS A 390 -19.04 -18.61 -14.23
C LYS A 390 -18.03 -17.75 -13.44
N GLU A 391 -18.43 -17.28 -12.26
CA GLU A 391 -17.56 -16.45 -11.42
C GLU A 391 -16.38 -17.23 -10.86
N LEU A 392 -16.57 -18.51 -10.54
CA LEU A 392 -15.48 -19.38 -10.08
C LEU A 392 -14.37 -19.50 -11.14
N GLU A 393 -14.73 -19.69 -12.41
CA GLU A 393 -13.74 -19.78 -13.49
C GLU A 393 -13.03 -18.45 -13.75
N LEU A 394 -13.73 -17.32 -13.62
CA LEU A 394 -13.11 -15.99 -13.70
C LEU A 394 -12.12 -15.75 -12.56
N LEU A 395 -12.49 -16.13 -11.34
CA LEU A 395 -11.67 -15.96 -10.15
C LEU A 395 -10.35 -16.75 -10.23
N LYS A 396 -10.39 -17.99 -10.75
CA LYS A 396 -9.20 -18.83 -10.91
C LYS A 396 -8.09 -18.14 -11.70
N THR A 397 -8.44 -17.29 -12.67
CA THR A 397 -7.48 -16.53 -13.49
C THR A 397 -6.78 -15.38 -12.76
N VAL A 398 -7.32 -14.93 -11.61
CA VAL A 398 -6.78 -13.79 -10.86
C VAL A 398 -5.45 -14.17 -10.18
N GLN A 399 -4.41 -13.40 -10.44
CA GLN A 399 -3.10 -13.54 -9.76
C GLN A 399 -3.07 -12.70 -8.48
N THR A 400 -2.33 -13.15 -7.45
CA THR A 400 -2.24 -12.48 -6.14
C THR A 400 -0.80 -12.27 -5.64
N ASN A 401 0.20 -12.47 -6.51
CA ASN A 401 1.61 -12.65 -6.15
C ASN A 401 2.55 -11.63 -6.79
N GLY A 402 2.17 -10.36 -6.95
CA GLY A 402 3.06 -9.31 -7.44
C GLY A 402 3.96 -8.72 -6.34
N LEU A 403 4.89 -9.47 -5.74
CA LEU A 403 5.69 -8.97 -4.60
C LEU A 403 6.61 -7.81 -4.99
N VAL A 404 6.31 -6.59 -4.53
CA VAL A 404 7.11 -5.38 -4.77
C VAL A 404 7.47 -4.64 -3.50
N ALA A 405 6.70 -4.79 -2.43
CA ALA A 405 6.91 -4.08 -1.17
C ALA A 405 7.49 -4.98 -0.07
N GLY A 406 8.06 -4.35 0.95
CA GLY A 406 8.81 -5.05 2.00
C GLY A 406 10.29 -5.21 1.69
N LEU A 407 10.74 -4.73 0.53
CA LEU A 407 12.14 -4.76 0.09
C LEU A 407 12.73 -3.35 0.14
N THR A 408 14.04 -3.22 0.36
CA THR A 408 14.74 -1.93 0.30
C THR A 408 15.72 -1.94 -0.87
N VAL A 409 15.75 -0.86 -1.68
CA VAL A 409 16.68 -0.71 -2.82
C VAL A 409 17.58 0.53 -2.72
N ALA A 410 17.27 1.46 -1.82
CA ALA A 410 18.03 2.70 -1.62
C ALA A 410 18.90 2.59 -0.36
N PHE A 411 20.22 2.55 -0.56
CA PHE A 411 21.22 2.39 0.48
C PHE A 411 22.39 3.35 0.24
N GLN A 412 23.07 3.71 1.32
CA GLN A 412 24.32 4.46 1.27
C GLN A 412 25.32 3.90 2.28
N ARG A 413 26.61 4.10 2.01
CA ARG A 413 27.66 3.86 3.01
C ARG A 413 27.94 5.15 3.78
N LEU A 414 27.73 5.13 5.09
CA LEU A 414 28.11 6.20 5.99
C LEU A 414 28.95 5.63 7.13
N ASN A 415 30.10 6.25 7.42
CA ASN A 415 31.02 5.82 8.48
C ASN A 415 31.37 4.33 8.39
N GLY A 416 31.60 3.85 7.17
CA GLY A 416 31.93 2.44 6.89
C GLY A 416 30.75 1.47 6.95
N LYS A 417 29.53 1.92 7.24
CA LYS A 417 28.33 1.07 7.34
C LYS A 417 27.30 1.36 6.26
N VAL A 418 26.72 0.31 5.67
CA VAL A 418 25.57 0.37 4.77
C VAL A 418 24.32 0.60 5.60
N ARG A 419 23.55 1.62 5.22
CA ARG A 419 22.25 1.93 5.81
C ARG A 419 21.23 2.24 4.73
N ALA A 420 19.98 1.89 4.97
CA ALA A 420 18.87 2.28 4.12
C ALA A 420 18.73 3.81 4.13
N GLN A 421 18.43 4.41 2.98
CA GLN A 421 18.17 5.85 2.87
C GLN A 421 16.68 6.14 2.95
N TYR A 422 16.32 7.12 3.77
CA TYR A 422 14.98 7.70 3.75
C TYR A 422 14.84 8.69 2.59
N GLY A 423 13.62 8.92 2.13
CA GLY A 423 13.33 9.83 1.00
C GLY A 423 13.94 11.24 1.18
N TYR A 424 13.86 11.82 2.38
CA TYR A 424 14.47 13.12 2.65
C TYR A 424 16.00 13.08 2.76
N ASP A 425 16.61 11.95 3.11
CA ASP A 425 18.06 11.78 3.00
C ASP A 425 18.47 11.85 1.52
N ILE A 426 17.73 11.14 0.66
CA ILE A 426 18.00 11.10 -0.78
C ILE A 426 17.85 12.49 -1.42
N ILE A 427 16.81 13.24 -1.07
CA ILE A 427 16.60 14.61 -1.58
C ILE A 427 17.74 15.52 -1.11
N PHE A 428 18.14 15.42 0.15
CA PHE A 428 19.25 16.21 0.71
C PHE A 428 20.58 15.94 -0.03
N GLU A 429 20.87 14.68 -0.35
CA GLU A 429 22.09 14.27 -1.06
C GLU A 429 22.04 14.51 -2.59
N GLY A 430 20.98 15.16 -3.10
CA GLY A 430 20.84 15.52 -4.52
C GLY A 430 20.14 14.48 -5.42
N GLY A 431 19.68 13.37 -4.83
CA GLY A 431 18.91 12.33 -5.51
C GLY A 431 19.72 11.08 -5.88
N LEU A 432 19.03 9.98 -6.16
CA LEU A 432 19.63 8.75 -6.69
C LEU A 432 20.19 8.99 -8.10
N THR A 433 21.42 8.55 -8.33
CA THR A 433 22.12 8.74 -9.61
C THR A 433 21.78 7.66 -10.64
N ASP A 434 21.98 7.95 -11.92
CA ASP A 434 21.85 7.02 -13.04
C ASP A 434 22.75 5.80 -12.86
N GLU A 435 23.99 6.00 -12.38
CA GLU A 435 24.92 4.92 -12.09
C GLU A 435 24.37 3.99 -10.99
N TYR A 436 23.89 4.57 -9.89
CA TYR A 436 23.26 3.81 -8.81
C TYR A 436 22.05 3.02 -9.30
N LEU A 437 21.16 3.66 -10.06
CA LEU A 437 19.97 3.03 -10.62
C LEU A 437 20.33 1.88 -11.57
N ARG A 438 21.29 2.07 -12.49
CA ARG A 438 21.76 0.99 -13.38
C ARG A 438 22.29 -0.19 -12.60
N LYS A 439 23.04 0.06 -11.53
CA LYS A 439 23.59 -0.99 -10.67
C LYS A 439 22.48 -1.79 -10.01
N ILE A 440 21.56 -1.14 -9.30
CA ILE A 440 20.46 -1.84 -8.61
C ILE A 440 19.53 -2.56 -9.59
N PHE A 441 19.27 -2.00 -10.78
CA PHE A 441 18.41 -2.63 -11.78
C PHE A 441 19.01 -3.90 -12.37
N SER A 442 20.34 -4.00 -12.37
CA SER A 442 21.08 -5.19 -12.80
C SER A 442 21.27 -6.24 -11.71
N MET A 443 21.02 -5.91 -10.44
CA MET A 443 21.16 -6.84 -9.33
C MET A 443 20.05 -7.91 -9.36
N PRO A 444 20.36 -9.18 -9.03
CA PRO A 444 19.36 -10.23 -8.85
C PRO A 444 18.28 -9.84 -7.85
N TYR A 445 17.02 -10.15 -8.16
CA TYR A 445 15.91 -9.96 -7.22
C TYR A 445 16.17 -10.66 -5.87
N SER A 446 16.80 -11.84 -5.90
CA SER A 446 17.15 -12.60 -4.69
C SER A 446 18.04 -11.82 -3.70
N ASP A 447 18.80 -10.83 -4.17
CA ASP A 447 19.68 -10.06 -3.29
C ASP A 447 18.84 -9.07 -2.45
N PHE A 448 17.79 -8.49 -3.01
CA PHE A 448 16.89 -7.59 -2.28
C PHE A 448 16.00 -8.34 -1.28
N ILE A 449 15.45 -9.50 -1.67
CA ILE A 449 14.64 -10.31 -0.73
C ILE A 449 15.48 -10.86 0.42
N SER A 450 16.78 -11.12 0.21
CA SER A 450 17.65 -11.55 1.30
C SER A 450 17.83 -10.47 2.37
N VAL A 451 17.92 -9.19 2.00
CA VAL A 451 17.95 -8.07 2.95
C VAL A 451 16.67 -8.04 3.79
N ALA A 452 15.53 -8.32 3.18
CA ALA A 452 14.24 -8.35 3.87
C ALA A 452 13.97 -9.66 4.64
N ALA A 453 14.83 -10.68 4.55
CA ALA A 453 14.54 -12.03 5.04
C ALA A 453 14.22 -12.07 6.54
N VAL A 454 14.91 -11.26 7.35
CA VAL A 454 14.68 -11.17 8.81
C VAL A 454 13.31 -10.54 9.10
N ASP A 455 12.98 -9.42 8.45
CA ASP A 455 11.66 -8.77 8.63
C ASP A 455 10.51 -9.67 8.14
N LEU A 456 10.71 -10.35 7.00
CA LEU A 456 9.76 -11.34 6.47
C LEU A 456 9.59 -12.50 7.45
N TYR A 457 10.68 -12.97 8.06
CA TYR A 457 10.66 -14.00 9.07
C TYR A 457 9.84 -13.56 10.28
N ASP A 458 10.13 -12.40 10.84
CA ASP A 458 9.46 -11.88 12.03
C ASP A 458 7.95 -11.75 11.79
N TYR A 459 7.55 -11.23 10.63
CA TYR A 459 6.16 -11.17 10.23
C TYR A 459 5.54 -12.56 10.13
N THR A 460 6.21 -13.49 9.45
CA THR A 460 5.71 -14.85 9.23
C THR A 460 5.59 -15.60 10.56
N ALA A 461 6.62 -15.51 11.40
CA ALA A 461 6.72 -16.15 12.71
C ALA A 461 5.63 -15.68 13.66
N GLN A 462 5.31 -14.39 13.69
CA GLN A 462 4.24 -13.86 14.54
C GLN A 462 2.85 -14.35 14.17
N LYS A 463 2.63 -14.66 12.88
CA LYS A 463 1.28 -14.90 12.33
C LYS A 463 0.99 -16.38 12.03
N TYR A 464 1.98 -17.13 11.58
CA TYR A 464 1.76 -18.43 10.92
C TYR A 464 2.59 -19.58 11.52
N ILE A 465 3.52 -19.28 12.43
CA ILE A 465 4.45 -20.28 12.95
C ILE A 465 4.16 -20.57 14.43
N PRO A 466 3.95 -21.84 14.79
CA PRO A 466 3.86 -22.27 16.18
C PRO A 466 5.04 -21.79 17.04
N ALA A 467 4.76 -21.41 18.29
CA ALA A 467 5.73 -20.74 19.17
C ALA A 467 6.94 -21.63 19.52
N ASP A 468 6.73 -22.93 19.62
CA ASP A 468 7.70 -23.97 20.01
C ASP A 468 8.77 -24.26 18.94
N ILE A 469 8.56 -23.79 17.71
CA ILE A 469 9.46 -24.05 16.57
C ILE A 469 9.95 -22.76 15.90
N LYS A 470 9.76 -21.61 16.56
CA LYS A 470 10.36 -20.35 16.12
C LYS A 470 11.87 -20.42 16.31
N ILE A 471 12.60 -19.93 15.33
CA ILE A 471 14.04 -19.70 15.42
C ILE A 471 14.27 -18.26 15.83
N ILE A 472 15.45 -17.99 16.38
CA ILE A 472 15.92 -16.64 16.67
C ILE A 472 17.02 -16.34 15.65
N PRO A 473 16.75 -15.52 14.62
CA PRO A 473 17.77 -15.12 13.65
C PRO A 473 19.00 -14.55 14.37
N GLN A 474 20.19 -15.05 14.04
CA GLN A 474 21.46 -14.54 14.59
C GLN A 474 22.05 -13.41 13.72
N ILE A 475 21.25 -12.87 12.82
CA ILE A 475 21.65 -11.94 11.77
C ILE A 475 20.59 -10.83 11.64
N THR A 476 20.99 -9.71 11.06
CA THR A 476 20.12 -8.56 10.81
C THR A 476 20.01 -8.27 9.32
N SER A 477 19.00 -7.49 8.92
CA SER A 477 18.90 -6.96 7.56
C SER A 477 20.13 -6.15 7.13
N ASN A 478 20.83 -5.51 8.07
CA ASN A 478 22.06 -4.78 7.77
C ASN A 478 23.21 -5.72 7.38
N ASP A 479 23.31 -6.92 7.98
CA ASP A 479 24.33 -7.90 7.61
C ASP A 479 24.19 -8.35 6.15
N PHE A 480 22.94 -8.52 5.68
CA PHE A 480 22.65 -8.78 4.27
C PHE A 480 22.90 -7.57 3.38
N ALA A 481 22.54 -6.36 3.84
CA ALA A 481 22.79 -5.14 3.08
C ALA A 481 24.30 -4.95 2.85
N GLU A 482 25.13 -5.14 3.88
CA GLU A 482 26.59 -5.09 3.77
C GLU A 482 27.13 -6.13 2.78
N LEU A 483 26.55 -7.33 2.78
CA LEU A 483 26.98 -8.40 1.87
C LEU A 483 26.64 -8.07 0.40
N ASN A 484 25.43 -7.58 0.12
CA ASN A 484 24.92 -7.41 -1.23
C ASN A 484 25.20 -6.03 -1.84
N PHE A 485 25.45 -5.03 -1.00
CA PHE A 485 25.74 -3.64 -1.39
C PHE A 485 27.17 -3.22 -0.99
N ASN A 486 28.10 -4.18 -1.02
CA ASN A 486 29.53 -3.94 -0.72
C ASN A 486 30.25 -3.04 -1.75
N TRP A 487 29.60 -2.74 -2.88
CA TRP A 487 30.10 -1.88 -3.94
C TRP A 487 29.79 -0.39 -3.69
N LEU A 488 28.96 -0.07 -2.68
CA LEU A 488 28.82 1.27 -2.10
C LEU A 488 30.08 1.61 -1.30
#